data_AF-A0A1Q8CKB7-F1
#
_entry.id   AF-A0A1Q8CKB7-F1
#
_cell.length_a   1.000
_cell.length_b   1.000
_cell.length_c   1.000
_cell.angle_alpha   90.00
_cell.angle_beta   90.00
_cell.angle_gamma   90.00
#
_symmetry.space_group_name_H-M   'P 1'
#
loop_
_entity.id
_entity.type
_entity.pdbx_description
1 polymer ?
#
loop_
_entity_poly.entity_id
_entity_poly.type
_entity_poly.pdbx_seq_one_letter_code
_entity_poly.pdbx_strand_id
1 'polypeptide(L)'
;MTDWLDTVRTLGWQWQLVGAAAAGLAILLVGNRLLKAATWGSPRALVETSQLYVRLRALPPATLFRWRVGVGLQVVVYDEATDEEKEMPSGLRPDRAGPGLAFWMWGERPRSAAFVAARVRRDFLVRLVCFFWFFLGGFVVLVRLAITESPLWLVALVFLLVHQLATSATGRYILFEQPRHAVLLAVAAFLFLRGGVLATVAVYALGAYFVLYVLGFWYMVSSGRMERLAVLRDAL
;
A
#
# COMPACT_ATOMS: atom_id res chain seq x y z
N MET A 1 52.83 11.12 14.04
CA MET A 1 51.78 10.81 15.04
C MET A 1 50.40 11.34 14.65
N THR A 2 50.31 12.39 13.83
CA THR A 2 49.06 12.96 13.30
C THR A 2 48.36 12.05 12.27
N ASP A 3 49.09 11.37 11.38
CA ASP A 3 48.49 10.50 10.33
C ASP A 3 47.64 9.34 10.87
N TRP A 4 48.01 8.78 12.02
CA TRP A 4 47.28 7.64 12.59
C TRP A 4 45.91 8.07 13.14
N LEU A 5 45.82 9.26 13.74
CA LEU A 5 44.57 9.81 14.27
C LEU A 5 43.60 10.20 13.15
N ASP A 6 44.09 10.71 12.02
CA ASP A 6 43.26 11.03 10.85
C ASP A 6 42.78 9.76 10.14
N THR A 7 43.59 8.69 10.12
CA THR A 7 43.18 7.38 9.59
C THR A 7 42.11 6.72 10.47
N VAL A 8 42.25 6.77 11.79
CA VAL A 8 41.25 6.25 12.74
C VAL A 8 39.95 7.06 12.70
N ARG A 9 40.03 8.39 12.55
CA ARG A 9 38.84 9.25 12.35
C ARG A 9 38.14 8.96 11.03
N THR A 10 38.86 8.88 9.91
CA THR A 10 38.25 8.60 8.60
C THR A 10 37.61 7.21 8.54
N LEU A 11 38.26 6.19 9.11
CA LEU A 11 37.67 4.87 9.28
C LEU A 11 36.41 4.92 10.17
N GLY A 12 36.47 5.61 11.31
CA GLY A 12 35.31 5.79 12.19
C GLY A 12 34.12 6.47 11.49
N TRP A 13 34.38 7.47 10.65
CA TRP A 13 33.37 8.13 9.83
C TRP A 13 32.81 7.20 8.75
N GLN A 14 33.65 6.41 8.08
CA GLN A 14 33.20 5.42 7.10
C GLN A 14 32.29 4.35 7.73
N TRP A 15 32.65 3.82 8.90
CA TRP A 15 31.81 2.87 9.63
C TRP A 15 30.47 3.47 10.08
N GLN A 16 30.46 4.75 10.47
CA GLN A 16 29.22 5.46 10.77
C GLN A 16 28.35 5.67 9.51
N LEU A 17 28.95 5.96 8.36
CA LEU A 17 28.23 6.11 7.08
C LEU A 17 27.68 4.77 6.59
N VAL A 18 28.44 3.68 6.70
CA VAL A 18 27.98 2.32 6.37
C VAL A 18 26.87 1.87 7.30
N GLY A 19 27.00 2.11 8.61
CA GLY A 19 25.95 1.83 9.59
C GLY A 19 24.69 2.65 9.34
N ALA A 20 24.83 3.94 8.98
CA ALA A 20 23.72 4.80 8.62
C ALA A 20 23.03 4.36 7.31
N ALA A 21 23.80 3.96 6.30
CA ALA A 21 23.26 3.45 5.04
C ALA A 21 22.52 2.12 5.23
N ALA A 22 23.06 1.21 6.05
CA ALA A 22 22.42 -0.05 6.38
C ALA A 22 21.14 0.14 7.21
N ALA A 23 21.16 1.04 8.21
CA ALA A 23 19.97 1.41 8.97
C ALA A 23 18.92 2.10 8.10
N GLY A 24 19.33 3.02 7.23
CA GLY A 24 18.46 3.66 6.24
C GLY A 24 17.82 2.63 5.30
N LEU A 25 18.60 1.68 4.78
CA LEU A 25 18.08 0.60 3.94
C LEU A 25 17.12 -0.32 4.70
N ALA A 26 17.40 -0.65 5.96
CA ALA A 26 16.50 -1.43 6.80
C ALA A 26 15.18 -0.68 7.07
N ILE A 27 15.23 0.61 7.40
CA ILE A 27 14.05 1.47 7.57
C ILE A 27 13.25 1.54 6.28
N LEU A 28 13.92 1.62 5.13
CA LEU A 28 13.25 1.63 3.83
C LEU A 28 12.56 0.31 3.53
N LEU A 29 13.25 -0.82 3.71
CA LEU A 29 12.71 -2.14 3.39
C LEU A 29 11.62 -2.56 4.37
N VAL A 30 11.86 -2.40 5.67
CA VAL A 30 10.91 -2.72 6.74
C VAL A 30 9.75 -1.73 6.72
N GLY A 31 10.03 -0.43 6.67
CA GLY A 31 8.99 0.61 6.59
C GLY A 31 8.10 0.45 5.36
N ASN A 32 8.66 0.12 4.19
CA ASN A 32 7.87 -0.18 2.99
C ASN A 32 6.99 -1.43 3.17
N ARG A 33 7.51 -2.51 3.77
CA ARG A 33 6.70 -3.70 4.05
C ARG A 33 5.60 -3.42 5.06
N LEU A 34 5.87 -2.66 6.11
CA LEU A 34 4.90 -2.27 7.13
C LEU A 34 3.82 -1.35 6.54
N LEU A 35 4.18 -0.37 5.73
CA LEU A 35 3.22 0.53 5.10
C LEU A 35 2.38 -0.21 4.03
N LYS A 36 2.99 -1.12 3.27
CA LYS A 36 2.28 -2.05 2.37
C LYS A 36 1.30 -2.94 3.13
N ALA A 37 1.69 -3.45 4.30
CA ALA A 37 0.81 -4.24 5.14
C ALA A 37 -0.34 -3.39 5.70
N ALA A 38 -0.06 -2.16 6.19
CA ALA A 38 -1.08 -1.22 6.66
C ALA A 38 -2.12 -0.88 5.58
N THR A 39 -1.65 -0.72 4.34
CA THR A 39 -2.51 -0.41 3.19
C THR A 39 -3.28 -1.62 2.68
N TRP A 40 -2.71 -2.82 2.74
CA TRP A 40 -3.46 -4.08 2.55
C TRP A 40 -4.61 -4.22 3.55
N GLY A 41 -4.36 -3.81 4.79
CA GLY A 41 -5.37 -3.69 5.83
C GLY A 41 -6.21 -2.43 5.78
N SER A 42 -6.19 -1.62 4.72
CA SER A 42 -7.00 -0.39 4.71
C SER A 42 -8.51 -0.68 4.83
N PRO A 43 -9.30 0.22 5.45
CA PRO A 43 -10.75 0.05 5.58
C PRO A 43 -11.44 -0.20 4.24
N ARG A 44 -11.03 0.49 3.18
CA ARG A 44 -11.57 0.28 1.84
C ARG A 44 -11.29 -1.12 1.32
N ALA A 45 -10.06 -1.61 1.45
CA ALA A 45 -9.71 -2.95 1.00
C ALA A 45 -10.53 -4.03 1.75
N LEU A 46 -10.80 -3.82 3.05
CA LEU A 46 -11.69 -4.69 3.82
C LEU A 46 -13.13 -4.65 3.31
N VAL A 47 -13.67 -3.45 3.03
CA VAL A 47 -15.02 -3.27 2.49
C VAL A 47 -15.15 -3.89 1.09
N GLU A 48 -14.17 -3.68 0.21
CA GLU A 48 -14.17 -4.25 -1.13
C GLU A 48 -14.11 -5.78 -1.07
N THR A 49 -13.25 -6.34 -0.21
CA THR A 49 -13.12 -7.80 -0.04
C THR A 49 -14.37 -8.41 0.60
N SER A 50 -15.00 -7.72 1.56
CA SER A 50 -16.24 -8.20 2.18
C SER A 50 -17.43 -8.15 1.22
N GLN A 51 -17.58 -7.07 0.44
CA GLN A 51 -18.60 -6.97 -0.60
C GLN A 51 -18.40 -8.04 -1.67
N LEU A 52 -17.16 -8.30 -2.08
CA LEU A 52 -16.83 -9.39 -2.98
C LEU A 52 -17.25 -10.74 -2.41
N TYR A 53 -16.97 -11.01 -1.14
CA TYR A 53 -17.37 -12.25 -0.49
C TYR A 53 -18.89 -12.44 -0.45
N VAL A 54 -19.64 -11.38 -0.13
CA VAL A 54 -21.11 -11.40 -0.15
C VAL A 54 -21.64 -11.70 -1.55
N ARG A 55 -21.09 -11.02 -2.58
CA ARG A 55 -21.48 -11.25 -3.98
C ARG A 55 -21.18 -12.69 -4.42
N LEU A 56 -20.02 -13.24 -4.06
CA LEU A 56 -19.67 -14.62 -4.41
C LEU A 56 -20.59 -15.65 -3.77
N ARG A 57 -21.09 -15.40 -2.55
CA ARG A 57 -22.07 -16.27 -1.89
C ARG A 57 -23.46 -16.21 -2.49
N ALA A 58 -23.82 -15.12 -3.14
CA ALA A 58 -25.09 -14.97 -3.83
C ALA A 58 -25.11 -15.66 -5.21
N LEU A 59 -23.96 -16.12 -5.70
CA LEU A 59 -23.88 -16.81 -6.98
C LEU A 59 -24.36 -18.27 -6.86
N PRO A 60 -24.94 -18.84 -7.92
CA PRO A 60 -25.29 -20.25 -7.96
C PRO A 60 -24.08 -21.17 -7.68
N PRO A 61 -24.25 -22.31 -6.99
CA PRO A 61 -23.15 -23.20 -6.65
C PRO A 61 -22.45 -23.80 -7.88
N ALA A 62 -23.15 -23.92 -9.01
CA ALA A 62 -22.62 -24.37 -10.30
C ALA A 62 -21.80 -23.29 -11.04
N THR A 63 -21.54 -22.13 -10.42
CA THR A 63 -20.76 -21.06 -11.04
C THR A 63 -19.27 -21.43 -11.10
N LEU A 64 -18.69 -21.28 -12.28
CA LEU A 64 -17.28 -21.47 -12.58
C LEU A 64 -16.62 -20.13 -12.93
N PHE A 65 -15.39 -19.96 -12.44
CA PHE A 65 -14.55 -18.80 -12.72
C PHE A 65 -13.42 -19.23 -13.65
N ARG A 66 -13.25 -18.53 -14.76
CA ARG A 66 -12.19 -18.78 -15.76
C ARG A 66 -11.44 -17.48 -16.03
N TRP A 67 -10.12 -17.53 -16.09
CA TRP A 67 -9.30 -16.40 -16.52
C TRP A 67 -8.95 -16.55 -17.99
N ARG A 68 -9.23 -15.52 -18.79
CA ARG A 68 -8.94 -15.53 -20.22
C ARG A 68 -7.97 -14.40 -20.56
N VAL A 69 -6.83 -14.75 -21.15
CA VAL A 69 -5.80 -13.78 -21.56
C VAL A 69 -6.42 -12.77 -22.54
N GLY A 70 -6.20 -11.48 -22.31
CA GLY A 70 -6.75 -10.39 -23.13
C GLY A 70 -8.20 -9.99 -22.80
N VAL A 71 -8.98 -10.83 -22.10
CA VAL A 71 -10.39 -10.55 -21.73
C VAL A 71 -10.56 -10.34 -20.22
N GLY A 72 -9.77 -11.03 -19.40
CA GLY A 72 -9.81 -10.95 -17.93
C GLY A 72 -10.64 -12.06 -17.29
N LEU A 73 -11.28 -11.75 -16.17
CA LEU A 73 -12.09 -12.71 -15.41
C LEU A 73 -13.45 -12.93 -16.07
N GLN A 74 -13.69 -14.14 -16.57
CA GLN A 74 -15.01 -14.62 -17.00
C GLN A 74 -15.67 -15.41 -15.87
N VAL A 75 -16.97 -15.14 -15.69
CA VAL A 75 -17.83 -15.87 -14.74
C VAL A 75 -18.85 -16.61 -15.58
N VAL A 76 -18.81 -17.93 -15.52
CA VAL A 76 -19.69 -18.83 -16.26
C VAL A 76 -20.62 -19.47 -15.26
N VAL A 77 -21.92 -19.35 -15.47
CA VAL A 77 -22.93 -20.07 -14.69
C VAL A 77 -23.43 -21.21 -15.55
N TYR A 78 -23.27 -22.43 -15.05
CA TYR A 78 -23.88 -23.59 -15.68
C TYR A 78 -25.36 -23.64 -15.29
N ASP A 79 -26.24 -23.71 -16.29
CA ASP A 79 -27.68 -23.85 -16.10
C ASP A 79 -28.08 -25.32 -16.32
N GLU A 80 -28.39 -26.02 -15.22
CA GLU A 80 -28.81 -27.42 -15.23
C GLU A 80 -30.14 -27.63 -15.99
N ALA A 81 -30.99 -26.60 -16.12
CA ALA A 81 -32.28 -26.73 -16.79
C ALA A 81 -32.17 -26.67 -18.32
N THR A 82 -31.13 -26.02 -18.84
CA THR A 82 -30.92 -25.82 -20.29
C THR A 82 -29.68 -26.54 -20.82
N ASP A 83 -28.85 -27.10 -19.93
CA ASP A 83 -27.54 -27.71 -20.26
C ASP A 83 -26.60 -26.74 -20.99
N GLU A 84 -26.72 -25.44 -20.70
CA GLU A 84 -25.94 -24.39 -21.34
C GLU A 84 -25.04 -23.66 -20.33
N GLU A 85 -23.81 -23.33 -20.76
CA GLU A 85 -22.91 -22.44 -20.06
C GLU A 85 -23.26 -20.99 -20.41
N LYS A 86 -23.86 -20.24 -19.47
CA LYS A 86 -24.14 -18.82 -19.68
C LYS A 86 -23.02 -17.96 -19.11
N GLU A 87 -22.34 -17.21 -19.98
CA GLU A 87 -21.40 -16.18 -19.54
C GLU A 87 -22.18 -15.02 -18.87
N MET A 88 -21.93 -14.80 -17.59
CA MET A 88 -22.44 -13.60 -16.92
C MET A 88 -21.51 -12.43 -17.24
N PRO A 89 -22.04 -11.25 -17.63
CA PRO A 89 -21.25 -10.04 -17.72
C PRO A 89 -20.67 -9.78 -16.33
N SER A 90 -19.37 -10.03 -16.17
CA SER A 90 -18.74 -10.01 -14.86
C SER A 90 -18.65 -8.56 -14.38
N GLY A 91 -19.64 -8.12 -13.60
CA GLY A 91 -19.52 -6.92 -12.75
C GLY A 91 -18.34 -7.03 -11.76
N LEU A 92 -17.76 -8.22 -11.65
CA LEU A 92 -16.50 -8.54 -11.00
C LEU A 92 -15.32 -8.16 -11.90
N ARG A 93 -15.02 -6.87 -11.97
CA ARG A 93 -13.81 -6.42 -12.66
C ARG A 93 -12.56 -6.72 -11.80
N PRO A 94 -11.57 -7.46 -12.33
CA PRO A 94 -10.40 -7.90 -11.56
C PRO A 94 -9.43 -6.76 -11.19
N ASP A 95 -9.46 -5.64 -11.92
CA ASP A 95 -8.76 -4.40 -11.58
C ASP A 95 -9.22 -3.83 -10.22
N ARG A 96 -10.51 -4.00 -9.89
CA ARG A 96 -11.13 -3.54 -8.63
C ARG A 96 -11.18 -4.59 -7.53
N ALA A 97 -11.12 -5.87 -7.87
CA ALA A 97 -11.07 -6.96 -6.89
C ALA A 97 -9.68 -7.12 -6.23
N GLY A 98 -8.72 -6.28 -6.64
CA GLY A 98 -7.36 -6.25 -6.11
C GLY A 98 -6.42 -7.24 -6.79
N PRO A 99 -5.10 -7.00 -6.70
CA PRO A 99 -4.08 -7.79 -7.39
C PRO A 99 -4.08 -9.27 -7.01
N GLY A 100 -4.63 -9.61 -5.84
CA GLY A 100 -4.77 -10.99 -5.39
C GLY A 100 -5.65 -11.82 -6.33
N LEU A 101 -6.84 -11.34 -6.70
CA LEU A 101 -7.80 -12.16 -7.45
C LEU A 101 -7.26 -12.58 -8.83
N ALA A 102 -6.65 -11.65 -9.55
CA ALA A 102 -6.02 -11.91 -10.85
C ALA A 102 -4.86 -12.89 -10.74
N PHE A 103 -4.05 -12.80 -9.68
CA PHE A 103 -2.95 -13.74 -9.44
C PHE A 103 -3.46 -15.15 -9.09
N TRP A 104 -4.53 -15.27 -8.31
CA TRP A 104 -5.08 -16.57 -7.90
C TRP A 104 -5.79 -17.32 -9.03
N MET A 105 -6.32 -16.58 -9.99
CA MET A 105 -7.01 -17.14 -11.16
C MET A 105 -6.08 -17.25 -12.36
N TRP A 106 -4.78 -17.00 -12.19
CA TRP A 106 -3.79 -17.20 -13.24
C TRP A 106 -3.72 -18.67 -13.64
N GLY A 107 -4.15 -18.97 -14.87
CA GLY A 107 -4.20 -20.31 -15.46
C GLY A 107 -5.54 -20.63 -16.11
N GLU A 108 -5.55 -21.59 -17.03
CA GLU A 108 -6.74 -21.90 -17.86
C GLU A 108 -7.80 -22.76 -17.15
N ARG A 109 -7.49 -23.30 -15.98
CA ARG A 109 -8.40 -24.24 -15.31
C ARG A 109 -9.58 -23.51 -14.65
N PRO A 110 -10.82 -23.91 -14.94
CA PRO A 110 -11.98 -23.40 -14.24
C PRO A 110 -11.90 -23.67 -12.73
N ARG A 111 -12.32 -22.70 -11.94
CA ARG A 111 -12.40 -22.80 -10.48
C ARG A 111 -13.85 -22.68 -10.04
N SER A 112 -14.27 -23.51 -9.10
CA SER A 112 -15.62 -23.44 -8.53
C SER A 112 -15.80 -22.20 -7.66
N ALA A 113 -17.03 -21.72 -7.55
CA ALA A 113 -17.39 -20.64 -6.63
C ALA A 113 -16.96 -20.91 -5.19
N ALA A 114 -17.08 -22.16 -4.72
CA ALA A 114 -16.65 -22.55 -3.38
C ALA A 114 -15.13 -22.35 -3.15
N PHE A 115 -14.31 -22.70 -4.14
CA PHE A 115 -12.86 -22.48 -4.07
C PHE A 115 -12.51 -20.99 -4.00
N VAL A 116 -13.13 -20.18 -4.87
CA VAL A 116 -12.90 -18.73 -4.92
C VAL A 116 -13.38 -18.07 -3.62
N ALA A 117 -14.57 -18.43 -3.11
CA ALA A 117 -15.12 -17.90 -1.87
C ALA A 117 -14.24 -18.22 -0.65
N ALA A 118 -13.71 -19.46 -0.55
CA ALA A 118 -12.79 -19.85 0.51
C ALA A 118 -11.49 -19.01 0.47
N ARG A 119 -11.00 -18.70 -0.73
CA ARG A 119 -9.80 -17.88 -0.91
C ARG A 119 -10.03 -16.41 -0.57
N VAL A 120 -11.15 -15.83 -1.02
CA VAL A 120 -11.55 -14.46 -0.66
C VAL A 120 -11.74 -14.31 0.85
N ARG A 121 -12.31 -15.33 1.52
CA ARG A 121 -12.39 -15.36 2.99
C ARG A 121 -11.00 -15.31 3.62
N ARG A 122 -10.03 -16.08 3.12
CA ARG A 122 -8.66 -16.06 3.64
C ARG A 122 -7.99 -14.70 3.39
N ASP A 123 -8.20 -14.09 2.22
CA ASP A 123 -7.69 -12.75 1.92
C ASP A 123 -8.28 -11.71 2.88
N PHE A 124 -9.59 -11.76 3.11
CA PHE A 124 -10.27 -10.91 4.10
C PHE A 124 -9.66 -11.05 5.50
N LEU A 125 -9.41 -12.28 5.97
CA LEU A 125 -8.81 -12.50 7.29
C LEU A 125 -7.38 -11.94 7.38
N VAL A 126 -6.56 -12.14 6.34
CA VAL A 126 -5.21 -11.56 6.31
C VAL A 126 -5.27 -10.05 6.34
N ARG A 127 -6.14 -9.43 5.54
CA ARG A 127 -6.34 -7.97 5.55
C ARG A 127 -6.84 -7.47 6.89
N LEU A 128 -7.70 -8.24 7.57
CA LEU A 128 -8.23 -7.88 8.88
C LEU A 128 -7.12 -7.88 9.93
N VAL A 129 -6.27 -8.90 9.93
CA VAL A 129 -5.07 -8.94 10.81
C VAL A 129 -4.15 -7.76 10.50
N CYS A 130 -3.90 -7.49 9.22
CA CYS A 130 -3.08 -6.35 8.81
C CYS A 130 -3.68 -5.00 9.24
N PHE A 131 -5.00 -4.86 9.18
CA PHE A 131 -5.70 -3.67 9.66
C PHE A 131 -5.45 -3.46 11.14
N PHE A 132 -5.71 -4.46 11.98
CA PHE A 132 -5.52 -4.28 13.41
C PHE A 132 -4.05 -3.99 13.76
N TRP A 133 -3.10 -4.73 13.18
CA TRP A 133 -1.70 -4.64 13.64
C TRP A 133 -0.97 -3.43 13.06
N PHE A 134 -1.18 -3.12 11.78
CA PHE A 134 -0.42 -2.08 11.11
C PHE A 134 -1.20 -0.78 10.94
N PHE A 135 -2.49 -0.86 10.64
CA PHE A 135 -3.32 0.34 10.54
C PHE A 135 -3.65 0.86 11.95
N LEU A 136 -4.49 0.15 12.70
CA LEU A 136 -4.92 0.60 14.03
C LEU A 136 -3.76 0.63 15.03
N GLY A 137 -2.93 -0.41 15.05
CA GLY A 137 -1.75 -0.48 15.91
C GLY A 137 -0.76 0.66 15.66
N GLY A 138 -0.53 1.02 14.39
CA GLY A 138 0.31 2.16 14.02
C GLY A 138 -0.20 3.48 14.60
N PHE A 139 -1.49 3.76 14.47
CA PHE A 139 -2.12 4.94 15.09
C PHE A 139 -2.00 4.91 16.61
N VAL A 140 -2.31 3.78 17.26
CA VAL A 140 -2.23 3.66 18.72
C VAL A 140 -0.81 3.93 19.23
N VAL A 141 0.20 3.36 18.58
CA VAL A 141 1.60 3.59 18.94
C VAL A 141 1.98 5.06 18.74
N LEU A 142 1.63 5.67 17.61
CA LEU A 142 1.96 7.07 17.35
C LEU A 142 1.24 8.04 18.29
N VAL A 143 -0.04 7.79 18.62
CA VAL A 143 -0.78 8.57 19.63
C VAL A 143 -0.10 8.44 20.99
N ARG A 144 0.24 7.23 21.41
CA ARG A 144 0.95 7.01 22.68
C ARG A 144 2.26 7.77 22.70
N LEU A 145 3.10 7.64 21.67
CA LEU A 145 4.39 8.33 21.57
C LEU A 145 4.24 9.85 21.55
N ALA A 146 3.17 10.37 20.92
CA ALA A 146 2.87 11.80 20.95
C ALA A 146 2.55 12.31 22.35
N ILE A 147 1.89 11.49 23.18
CA ILE A 147 1.53 11.83 24.55
C ILE A 147 2.71 11.64 25.51
N THR A 148 3.47 10.55 25.37
CA THR A 148 4.47 10.15 26.37
C THR A 148 5.89 10.62 26.08
N GLU A 149 6.26 10.81 24.81
CA GLU A 149 7.66 11.09 24.44
C GLU A 149 7.84 12.49 23.85
N SER A 150 7.11 12.84 22.78
CA SER A 150 7.33 14.10 22.06
C SER A 150 6.17 14.48 21.15
N PRO A 151 5.77 15.78 21.10
CA PRO A 151 4.75 16.24 20.15
C PRO A 151 5.17 16.06 18.68
N LEU A 152 6.45 15.83 18.38
CA LEU A 152 6.93 15.58 17.01
C LEU A 152 6.26 14.34 16.38
N TRP A 153 5.83 13.37 17.19
CA TRP A 153 5.10 12.20 16.70
C TRP A 153 3.73 12.56 16.11
N LEU A 154 3.17 13.74 16.42
CA LEU A 154 1.98 14.27 15.76
C LEU A 154 2.20 14.49 14.27
N VAL A 155 3.41 14.87 13.84
CA VAL A 155 3.76 15.03 12.42
C VAL A 155 3.67 13.69 11.70
N ALA A 156 4.25 12.63 12.30
CA ALA A 156 4.17 11.28 11.77
C ALA A 156 2.72 10.75 11.74
N LEU A 157 1.92 11.09 12.76
CA LEU A 157 0.51 10.74 12.83
C LEU A 157 -0.32 11.43 11.75
N VAL A 158 -0.15 12.74 11.54
CA VAL A 158 -0.83 13.50 10.47
C VAL A 158 -0.42 12.97 9.10
N PHE A 159 0.87 12.72 8.90
CA PHE A 159 1.38 12.12 7.67
C PHE A 159 0.74 10.75 7.41
N LEU A 160 0.73 9.86 8.41
CA LEU A 160 0.11 8.54 8.29
C LEU A 160 -1.38 8.68 7.98
N LEU A 161 -2.11 9.56 8.67
CA LEU A 161 -3.53 9.82 8.43
C LEU A 161 -3.82 10.25 7.00
N VAL A 162 -3.11 11.26 6.51
CA VAL A 162 -3.27 11.80 5.15
C VAL A 162 -2.91 10.73 4.11
N HIS A 163 -1.83 9.99 4.33
CA HIS A 163 -1.42 8.91 3.43
C HIS A 163 -2.45 7.78 3.36
N GLN A 164 -2.97 7.35 4.51
CA GLN A 164 -3.98 6.29 4.57
C GLN A 164 -5.30 6.75 3.93
N LEU A 165 -5.70 8.00 4.15
CA LEU A 165 -6.92 8.56 3.57
C LEU A 165 -6.82 8.74 2.06
N ALA A 166 -5.68 9.21 1.55
CA ALA A 166 -5.44 9.32 0.12
C ALA A 166 -5.34 7.93 -0.55
N THR A 167 -4.70 6.96 0.11
CA THR A 167 -4.61 5.59 -0.40
C THR A 167 -5.98 4.91 -0.42
N SER A 168 -6.80 5.10 0.63
CA SER A 168 -8.17 4.59 0.64
C SER A 168 -9.03 5.27 -0.42
N ALA A 169 -8.83 6.54 -0.74
CA ALA A 169 -9.59 7.19 -1.80
C ALA A 169 -9.17 6.76 -3.23
N THR A 170 -7.88 6.54 -3.46
CA THR A 170 -7.32 6.33 -4.81
C THR A 170 -7.01 4.88 -5.15
N GLY A 171 -6.88 4.00 -4.15
CA GLY A 171 -6.40 2.62 -4.34
C GLY A 171 -4.91 2.54 -4.74
N ARG A 172 -4.16 3.65 -4.72
CA ARG A 172 -2.77 3.74 -5.19
C ARG A 172 -1.79 3.98 -4.05
N TYR A 173 -0.58 3.47 -4.20
CA TYR A 173 0.51 3.56 -3.22
C TYR A 173 1.39 4.80 -3.45
N ILE A 174 0.84 5.97 -3.15
CA ILE A 174 1.36 7.29 -3.57
C ILE A 174 2.84 7.53 -3.21
N LEU A 175 3.29 7.09 -2.03
CA LEU A 175 4.67 7.36 -1.59
C LEU A 175 5.70 6.50 -2.32
N PHE A 176 5.33 5.28 -2.70
CA PHE A 176 6.26 4.30 -3.25
C PHE A 176 6.19 4.21 -4.78
N GLU A 177 5.31 4.98 -5.42
CA GLU A 177 5.39 5.18 -6.87
C GLU A 177 6.70 5.87 -7.29
N GLN A 178 7.39 6.56 -6.37
CA GLN A 178 8.63 7.26 -6.69
C GLN A 178 9.75 6.93 -5.67
N PRO A 179 10.87 6.31 -6.10
CA PRO A 179 11.94 5.89 -5.19
C PRO A 179 12.61 7.07 -4.44
N ARG A 180 12.54 8.29 -4.97
CA ARG A 180 13.05 9.50 -4.30
C ARG A 180 12.40 9.78 -2.95
N HIS A 181 11.11 9.45 -2.78
CA HIS A 181 10.41 9.64 -1.50
C HIS A 181 10.94 8.70 -0.42
N ALA A 182 11.35 7.50 -0.83
CA ALA A 182 11.99 6.55 0.05
C ALA A 182 13.32 7.15 0.56
N VAL A 183 14.17 7.68 -0.33
CA VAL A 183 15.44 8.32 0.04
C VAL A 183 15.21 9.49 1.02
N LEU A 184 14.22 10.35 0.75
CA LEU A 184 13.88 11.48 1.62
C LEU A 184 13.45 11.04 3.02
N LEU A 185 12.66 9.96 3.13
CA LEU A 185 12.27 9.36 4.41
C LEU A 185 13.46 8.80 5.19
N ALA A 186 14.39 8.14 4.50
CA ALA A 186 15.61 7.61 5.12
C ALA A 186 16.49 8.75 5.67
N VAL A 187 16.66 9.84 4.90
CA VAL A 187 17.38 11.04 5.35
C VAL A 187 16.69 11.67 6.56
N ALA A 188 15.36 11.80 6.53
CA ALA A 188 14.59 12.34 7.65
C ALA A 188 14.78 11.51 8.92
N ALA A 189 14.66 10.19 8.83
CA ALA A 189 14.86 9.28 9.95
C ALA A 189 16.30 9.34 10.49
N PHE A 190 17.29 9.42 9.60
CA PHE A 190 18.69 9.58 10.00
C PHE A 190 18.94 10.89 10.76
N LEU A 191 18.41 12.01 10.26
CA LEU A 191 18.52 13.32 10.93
C LEU A 191 17.78 13.31 12.28
N PHE A 192 16.62 12.66 12.35
CA PHE A 192 15.87 12.49 13.60
C PHE A 192 16.68 11.74 14.66
N LEU A 193 17.33 10.63 14.28
CA LEU A 193 18.15 9.83 15.19
C LEU A 193 19.42 10.58 15.68
N ARG A 194 19.91 11.55 14.92
CA ARG A 194 21.06 12.39 15.31
C ARG A 194 20.67 13.49 16.33
N GLY A 195 19.39 13.79 16.47
CA GLY A 195 18.87 14.78 17.42
C GLY A 195 19.23 16.24 17.09
N GLY A 196 18.83 17.16 17.97
CA GLY A 196 19.11 18.59 17.87
C GLY A 196 18.07 19.40 17.09
N VAL A 197 18.32 20.72 16.94
CA VAL A 197 17.36 21.66 16.31
C VAL A 197 17.13 21.36 14.83
N LEU A 198 18.19 20.95 14.12
CA LEU A 198 18.10 20.56 12.71
C LEU A 198 17.23 19.32 12.49
N ALA A 199 17.20 18.39 13.46
CA ALA A 199 16.32 17.23 13.40
C ALA A 199 14.84 17.66 13.42
N THR A 200 14.49 18.59 14.31
CA THR A 200 13.14 19.13 14.44
C THR A 200 12.69 19.83 13.16
N VAL A 201 13.54 20.72 12.62
CA VAL A 201 13.24 21.45 11.37
C VAL A 201 13.09 20.48 10.19
N ALA A 202 13.99 19.49 10.07
CA ALA A 202 13.91 18.49 9.02
C ALA A 202 12.61 17.67 9.11
N VAL A 203 12.22 17.21 10.30
CA VAL A 203 10.98 16.44 10.49
C VAL A 203 9.75 17.24 10.09
N TYR A 204 9.63 18.50 10.53
CA TYR A 204 8.49 19.34 10.16
C TYR A 204 8.46 19.67 8.66
N ALA A 205 9.60 20.06 8.07
CA ALA A 205 9.68 20.41 6.67
C ALA A 205 9.39 19.21 5.75
N LEU A 206 9.97 18.04 6.04
CA LEU A 206 9.70 16.81 5.29
C LEU A 206 8.27 16.32 5.52
N GLY A 207 7.77 16.39 6.76
CA GLY A 207 6.39 16.05 7.08
C GLY A 207 5.40 16.89 6.27
N ALA A 208 5.59 18.22 6.26
CA ALA A 208 4.77 19.13 5.48
C ALA A 208 4.87 18.85 3.97
N TYR A 209 6.09 18.66 3.45
CA TYR A 209 6.31 18.28 2.05
C TYR A 209 5.52 17.02 1.67
N PHE A 210 5.61 15.96 2.48
CA PHE A 210 4.93 14.70 2.19
C PHE A 210 3.41 14.82 2.27
N VAL A 211 2.90 15.55 3.26
CA VAL A 211 1.46 15.82 3.38
C VAL A 211 0.96 16.56 2.15
N LEU A 212 1.62 17.64 1.76
CA LEU A 212 1.26 18.43 0.58
C LEU A 212 1.36 17.61 -0.71
N TYR A 213 2.41 16.79 -0.86
CA TYR A 213 2.58 15.90 -2.00
C TYR A 213 1.43 14.90 -2.11
N VAL A 214 1.07 14.24 -1.00
CA VAL A 214 -0.02 13.26 -0.97
C VAL A 214 -1.37 13.92 -1.26
N LEU A 215 -1.65 15.08 -0.65
CA LEU A 215 -2.87 15.84 -0.91
C LEU A 215 -2.95 16.29 -2.38
N GLY A 216 -1.85 16.80 -2.94
CA GLY A 216 -1.77 17.22 -4.34
C GLY A 216 -2.00 16.06 -5.30
N PHE A 217 -1.35 14.90 -5.06
CA PHE A 217 -1.58 13.70 -5.85
C PHE A 217 -3.03 13.22 -5.74
N TRP A 218 -3.58 13.20 -4.53
CA TRP A 218 -4.96 12.82 -4.30
C TRP A 218 -5.92 13.72 -5.07
N TYR A 219 -5.73 15.04 -5.02
CA TYR A 219 -6.51 16.01 -5.80
C TYR A 219 -6.41 15.77 -7.31
N MET A 220 -5.22 15.47 -7.83
CA MET A 220 -5.01 15.20 -9.25
C MET A 220 -5.71 13.93 -9.73
N VAL A 221 -5.74 12.88 -8.89
CA VAL A 221 -6.45 11.64 -9.18
C VAL A 221 -7.97 11.83 -9.07
N SER A 222 -8.46 12.48 -8.02
CA SER A 222 -9.90 12.65 -7.78
C SER A 222 -10.58 13.61 -8.77
N SER A 223 -9.85 14.58 -9.32
CA SER A 223 -10.37 15.54 -10.31
C SER A 223 -10.39 15.01 -11.76
N GLY A 224 -9.95 13.77 -12.00
CA GLY A 224 -9.81 13.21 -13.35
C GLY A 224 -8.79 13.94 -14.23
N ARG A 225 -7.91 14.77 -13.64
CA ARG A 225 -6.87 15.50 -14.39
C ARG A 225 -5.79 14.58 -14.92
N MET A 226 -5.48 13.48 -14.22
CA MET A 226 -4.53 12.46 -14.69
C MET A 226 -4.98 11.80 -16.00
N GLU A 227 -6.25 11.46 -16.15
CA GLU A 227 -6.80 10.92 -17.41
C GLU A 227 -6.71 11.96 -18.53
N ARG A 228 -7.04 13.21 -18.25
CA ARG A 228 -6.95 14.31 -19.23
C ARG A 228 -5.51 14.57 -19.67
N LEU A 229 -4.55 14.53 -18.74
CA LEU A 229 -3.12 14.71 -19.05
C LEU A 229 -2.53 13.51 -19.81
N ALA A 230 -2.97 12.28 -19.51
CA ALA A 230 -2.57 11.10 -20.26
C ALA A 230 -3.06 11.14 -21.71
N VAL A 231 -4.34 11.50 -21.92
CA VAL A 231 -4.91 11.70 -23.27
C VAL A 231 -4.17 12.79 -24.04
N LEU A 232 -3.81 13.90 -23.38
CA LEU A 232 -3.03 14.97 -24.01
C LEU A 232 -1.59 14.56 -24.32
N ARG A 233 -0.96 13.73 -23.50
CA ARG A 233 0.40 13.21 -23.75
C ARG A 233 0.43 12.26 -24.94
N ASP A 234 -0.58 11.42 -25.08
CA ASP A 234 -0.66 10.46 -26.18
C ASP A 234 -1.14 11.11 -27.50
N ALA A 235 -1.59 12.37 -27.44
CA ALA A 235 -1.95 13.20 -28.59
C ALA A 235 -0.79 14.11 -29.11
N LEU A 236 0.35 14.14 -28.40
CA LEU A 236 1.56 14.89 -28.76
C LEU A 236 2.67 13.93 -29.21
#